data_AF-A0A1G5CEA6-F1
#
_entry.id   AF-A0A1G5CEA6-F1
#
_cell.length_a   1.000
_cell.length_b   1.000
_cell.length_c   1.000
_cell.angle_alpha   90.00
_cell.angle_beta   90.00
_cell.angle_gamma   90.00
#
_symmetry.space_group_name_H-M   'P 1'
#
loop_
_entity.id
_entity.type
_entity.pdbx_description
1 polymer ?
#
loop_
_entity_poly.entity_id
_entity_poly.type
_entity_poly.pdbx_seq_one_letter_code
_entity_poly.pdbx_strand_id
1 'polypeptide(L)'
;MKFVAKILLFVFVAFLATPTVVSMIEKSCDTSIFYSMSEEELTHKDVKAELKIASFEFINLAGLSSGLIHSENLSKHDNVSGRILIPPPEQV
;
A
#
# COMPACT_ATOMS: atom_id res chain seq x y z
N MET A 1 -6.83 -22.83 -27.47
CA MET A 1 -7.13 -21.45 -27.95
C MET A 1 -8.32 -20.83 -27.21
N LYS A 2 -9.58 -21.22 -27.47
CA LYS A 2 -10.77 -20.55 -26.92
C LYS A 2 -10.95 -20.67 -25.40
N PHE A 3 -10.52 -21.77 -24.79
CA PHE A 3 -10.62 -21.97 -23.34
C PHE A 3 -9.64 -21.07 -22.56
N VAL A 4 -8.38 -21.02 -23.01
CA VAL A 4 -7.36 -20.13 -22.44
C VAL A 4 -7.78 -18.66 -22.57
N ALA A 5 -8.31 -18.27 -23.73
CA ALA A 5 -8.83 -16.92 -23.93
C ALA A 5 -10.00 -16.58 -22.97
N LYS A 6 -10.88 -17.55 -22.68
CA LYS A 6 -11.96 -17.36 -21.69
C LYS A 6 -11.41 -17.20 -20.27
N ILE A 7 -10.39 -17.97 -19.89
CA ILE A 7 -9.75 -17.83 -18.57
C ILE A 7 -9.09 -16.46 -18.46
N LEU A 8 -8.30 -16.04 -19.47
CA LEU A 8 -7.67 -14.72 -19.47
C LEU A 8 -8.69 -13.60 -19.42
N LEU A 9 -9.78 -13.71 -20.19
CA LEU A 9 -10.86 -12.73 -20.16
C LEU A 9 -11.52 -12.68 -18.77
N PHE A 10 -11.77 -13.82 -18.15
CA PHE A 10 -12.33 -13.87 -16.80
C PHE A 10 -11.42 -13.20 -15.78
N VAL A 11 -10.12 -13.54 -15.78
CA VAL A 11 -9.12 -12.94 -14.88
C VAL A 11 -9.02 -11.43 -15.10
N PHE A 12 -9.01 -11.00 -16.37
CA PHE A 12 -8.93 -9.58 -16.72
C PHE A 12 -10.14 -8.78 -16.23
N VAL A 13 -11.34 -9.29 -16.46
CA VAL A 13 -12.58 -8.65 -16.00
C VAL A 13 -12.65 -8.64 -14.47
N ALA A 14 -12.28 -9.75 -13.82
CA ALA A 14 -12.24 -9.81 -12.36
C ALA A 14 -11.24 -8.79 -11.79
N PHE A 15 -10.04 -8.68 -12.36
CA PHE A 15 -9.03 -7.73 -11.93
C PHE A 15 -9.52 -6.28 -12.02
N LEU A 16 -10.14 -5.89 -13.14
CA LEU A 16 -10.70 -4.54 -13.32
C LEU A 16 -11.89 -4.25 -12.38
N ALA A 17 -12.73 -5.26 -12.12
CA ALA A 17 -13.92 -5.09 -11.28
C ALA A 17 -13.61 -5.12 -9.77
N THR A 18 -12.46 -5.65 -9.36
CA THR A 18 -12.09 -5.86 -7.95
C THR A 18 -12.16 -4.59 -7.09
N PRO A 19 -11.48 -3.47 -7.41
CA PRO A 19 -11.56 -2.27 -6.58
C PRO A 19 -12.98 -1.70 -6.48
N THR A 20 -13.76 -1.80 -7.56
CA THR A 20 -15.16 -1.36 -7.60
C THR A 20 -16.07 -2.21 -6.70
N VAL A 21 -15.93 -3.54 -6.75
CA VAL A 21 -16.74 -4.46 -5.93
C VAL A 21 -16.38 -4.29 -4.46
N VAL A 22 -15.09 -4.17 -4.13
CA VAL A 22 -14.62 -3.96 -2.75
C VAL A 22 -15.13 -2.63 -2.19
N SER A 23 -15.03 -1.55 -2.97
CA SER A 23 -15.58 -0.23 -2.61
C SER A 23 -17.11 -0.24 -2.42
N MET A 24 -17.83 -1.08 -3.16
CA MET A 24 -19.28 -1.23 -3.03
C MET A 24 -19.68 -1.95 -1.74
N ILE A 25 -18.91 -2.97 -1.32
CA ILE A 25 -19.17 -3.74 -0.10
C ILE A 25 -18.78 -2.90 1.13
N GLU A 26 -17.62 -2.26 1.08
CA GLU A 26 -17.08 -1.47 2.19
C GLU A 26 -16.68 -0.08 1.70
N LYS A 27 -17.53 0.92 2.02
CA LYS A 27 -17.31 2.33 1.63
C LYS A 27 -16.06 2.96 2.25
N SER A 28 -15.54 2.39 3.32
CA SER A 28 -14.32 2.83 4.01
C SER A 28 -13.04 2.14 3.51
N CYS A 29 -13.15 1.20 2.56
CA CYS A 29 -11.98 0.49 2.05
C CYS A 29 -11.13 1.41 1.18
N ASP A 30 -9.85 1.52 1.52
CA ASP A 30 -8.89 2.31 0.76
C ASP A 30 -8.57 1.62 -0.58
N THR A 31 -9.03 2.22 -1.67
CA THR A 31 -8.76 1.77 -3.05
C THR A 31 -7.79 2.69 -3.79
N SER A 32 -7.21 3.69 -3.10
CA SER A 32 -6.35 4.72 -3.69
C SER A 32 -5.15 4.13 -4.43
N ILE A 33 -4.56 3.05 -3.91
CA ILE A 33 -3.40 2.38 -4.52
C ILE A 33 -3.71 1.83 -5.91
N PHE A 34 -4.92 1.27 -6.13
CA PHE A 34 -5.32 0.71 -7.41
C PHE A 34 -5.50 1.79 -8.49
N TYR A 35 -6.03 2.96 -8.10
CA TYR A 35 -6.23 4.08 -9.01
C TYR A 35 -4.96 4.92 -9.21
N SER A 36 -4.15 5.09 -8.16
CA SER A 36 -2.88 5.84 -8.21
C SER A 36 -1.87 5.20 -9.17
N MET A 37 -1.78 3.86 -9.20
CA MET A 37 -0.97 3.14 -10.19
C MET A 37 -1.46 3.30 -11.64
N SER A 38 -2.76 3.58 -11.84
CA SER A 38 -3.31 3.82 -13.18
C SER A 38 -3.09 5.26 -13.66
N GLU A 39 -2.90 6.21 -12.74
CA GLU A 39 -2.67 7.64 -13.04
C GLU A 39 -1.21 7.96 -13.39
N GLU A 40 -0.26 7.09 -13.02
CA GLU A 40 1.18 7.29 -13.28
C GLU A 40 1.47 7.47 -14.79
N GLU A 41 0.73 6.79 -15.67
CA GLU A 41 0.93 6.88 -17.13
C GLU A 41 0.66 8.28 -17.72
N LEU A 42 -0.15 9.11 -17.07
CA LEU A 42 -0.43 10.49 -17.51
C LEU A 42 0.62 11.50 -17.02
N THR A 43 1.42 11.16 -16.01
CA THR A 43 2.41 12.07 -15.40
C THR A 43 3.85 11.81 -15.85
N HIS A 44 4.13 10.70 -16.54
CA HIS A 44 5.47 10.36 -17.05
C HIS A 44 5.97 11.17 -18.26
N LYS A 45 5.43 12.36 -18.53
CA LYS A 45 6.07 13.25 -19.51
C LYS A 45 7.35 13.89 -18.99
N ASP A 46 7.56 13.99 -17.66
CA ASP A 46 8.70 14.73 -17.10
C ASP A 46 9.28 14.16 -15.79
N VAL A 47 9.38 12.83 -15.61
CA VAL A 47 10.07 12.27 -14.43
C VAL A 47 11.25 11.39 -14.84
N LYS A 48 12.35 12.06 -15.20
CA LYS A 48 13.70 11.51 -15.02
C LYS A 48 14.02 11.53 -13.52
N ALA A 49 13.53 10.57 -12.76
CA ALA A 49 13.94 10.39 -11.37
C ALA A 49 14.20 8.91 -11.09
N GLU A 50 15.47 8.56 -11.15
CA GLU A 50 16.17 7.52 -10.38
C GLU A 50 15.30 6.37 -9.84
N LEU A 51 15.12 5.34 -10.66
CA LEU A 51 14.58 4.05 -10.21
C LEU A 51 15.62 3.38 -9.30
N LYS A 52 15.57 3.67 -7.99
CA LYS A 52 16.17 2.77 -7.00
C LYS A 52 15.31 1.52 -6.94
N ILE A 53 15.67 0.56 -7.79
CA ILE A 53 15.19 -0.81 -7.73
C ILE A 53 15.63 -1.38 -6.37
N ALA A 54 14.80 -1.20 -5.35
CA ALA A 54 14.81 -2.13 -4.23
C ALA A 54 14.14 -3.39 -4.77
N SER A 55 14.97 -4.30 -5.26
CA SER A 55 14.59 -5.66 -5.60
C SER A 55 13.73 -6.22 -4.47
N PHE A 56 12.42 -6.30 -4.68
CA PHE A 56 11.52 -7.09 -3.86
C PHE A 56 11.95 -8.55 -4.05
N GLU A 57 12.97 -8.96 -3.30
CA GLU A 57 13.24 -10.35 -3.04
C GLU A 57 12.01 -10.85 -2.29
N PHE A 58 11.24 -11.71 -2.94
CA PHE A 58 10.06 -12.34 -2.37
C PHE A 58 10.52 -13.15 -1.15
N ILE A 59 10.52 -12.53 0.03
CA ILE A 59 10.97 -13.18 1.26
C ILE A 59 10.06 -14.38 1.47
N ASN A 60 10.59 -15.57 1.24
CA ASN A 60 9.89 -16.82 1.45
C ASN A 60 9.70 -16.99 2.97
N LEU A 61 8.54 -16.54 3.46
CA LEU A 61 8.19 -16.49 4.89
C LEU A 61 8.05 -17.88 5.53
N ALA A 62 8.17 -18.96 4.75
CA ALA A 62 7.98 -20.34 5.21
C ALA A 62 9.06 -20.85 6.19
N GLY A 63 10.17 -20.12 6.37
CA GLY A 63 11.31 -20.55 7.21
C GLY A 63 11.43 -19.89 8.59
N LEU A 64 10.58 -18.91 8.94
CA LEU A 64 10.70 -18.20 10.22
C LEU A 64 10.03 -19.00 11.33
N SER A 65 10.80 -19.83 12.04
CA SER A 65 10.36 -20.46 13.29
C SER A 65 10.01 -19.36 14.30
N SER A 66 8.77 -19.33 14.78
CA SER A 66 8.32 -18.40 15.80
C SER A 66 8.98 -18.74 17.14
N GLY A 67 9.95 -17.91 17.56
CA GLY A 67 10.42 -17.88 18.94
C GLY A 67 9.44 -17.13 19.83
N LEU A 68 9.26 -17.58 21.06
CA LEU A 68 8.44 -16.88 22.06
C LEU A 68 9.05 -15.49 22.33
N ILE A 69 8.32 -14.42 21.99
CA ILE A 69 8.78 -13.05 22.26
C ILE A 69 8.66 -12.79 23.77
N HIS A 70 9.78 -12.81 24.50
CA HIS A 70 9.83 -12.35 25.88
C HIS A 70 9.74 -10.80 25.90
N SER A 71 8.55 -10.29 26.16
CA SER A 71 8.20 -8.85 26.14
C SER A 71 8.64 -8.07 27.38
N GLU A 72 9.54 -8.60 28.20
CA GLU A 72 9.86 -8.07 29.55
C GLU A 72 10.44 -6.63 29.53
N ASN A 73 10.92 -6.12 28.39
CA ASN A 73 11.60 -4.82 28.31
C ASN A 73 10.95 -3.76 27.40
N LEU A 74 9.71 -3.92 26.93
CA LEU A 74 9.12 -3.00 25.95
C LEU A 74 8.67 -1.62 26.51
N SER A 75 8.74 -1.37 27.81
CA SER A 75 8.16 -0.16 28.44
C SER A 75 9.15 0.93 28.84
N LYS A 76 10.40 0.92 28.35
CA LYS A 76 11.46 1.85 28.81
C LYS A 76 11.59 3.17 28.03
N HIS A 77 10.61 3.56 27.23
CA HIS A 77 10.67 4.82 26.48
C HIS A 77 9.65 5.82 27.00
N ASP A 78 10.14 6.98 27.43
CA ASP A 78 9.31 8.10 27.83
C ASP A 78 8.56 8.69 26.63
N ASN A 79 7.26 8.89 26.82
CA ASN A 79 6.34 9.42 25.82
C ASN A 79 6.63 10.93 25.58
N VAL A 80 7.31 11.25 24.47
CA VAL A 80 7.64 12.63 24.06
C VAL A 80 6.46 13.41 23.44
N SER A 81 5.21 12.99 23.68
CA SER A 81 3.99 13.62 23.12
C SER A 81 3.64 15.01 23.71
N GLY A 82 4.61 15.77 24.21
CA GLY A 82 4.38 17.00 24.97
C GLY A 82 4.65 18.33 24.26
N ARG A 83 5.03 18.38 22.97
CA ARG A 83 5.60 19.64 22.41
C ARG A 83 5.15 20.08 21.02
N ILE A 84 4.09 19.50 20.46
CA ILE A 84 3.50 19.95 19.20
C ILE A 84 2.25 20.79 19.45
N LEU A 85 2.42 21.93 20.12
CA LEU A 85 1.44 23.01 20.10
C LEU A 85 2.14 24.25 19.58
N ILE A 86 2.00 24.49 18.28
CA ILE A 86 2.42 25.74 17.64
C ILE A 86 1.25 26.72 17.81
N PRO A 87 1.49 27.94 18.32
CA PRO A 87 0.43 28.93 18.46
C PRO A 87 -0.08 29.40 17.08
N PRO A 88 -1.36 29.79 16.98
CA PRO A 88 -1.96 30.18 15.71
C PRO A 88 -1.30 31.46 15.16
N PRO A 89 -1.21 31.60 13.82
CA PRO A 89 -0.57 32.73 13.17
C PRO A 89 -1.35 34.04 13.37
N GLU A 90 -0.62 35.16 13.48
CA GLU A 90 -1.22 36.50 13.53
C GLU A 90 -1.90 36.86 12.20
N GLN A 91 -3.09 37.45 12.29
CA GLN A 91 -3.87 37.88 11.13
C GLN A 91 -3.42 39.30 10.74
N VAL A 92 -2.86 39.43 9.54
CA VAL A 92 -2.60 40.71 8.86
C VAL A 92 -3.68 41.01 7.83
#